data_AF-A0A6C0DES8-F1
#
_entry.id   AF-A0A6C0DES8-F1
#
_cell.length_a   1.000
_cell.length_b   1.000
_cell.length_c   1.000
_cell.angle_alpha   90.00
_cell.angle_beta   90.00
_cell.angle_gamma   90.00
#
_symmetry.space_group_name_H-M   'P 1'
#
loop_
_entity.id
_entity.type
_entity.pdbx_description
1 polymer ?
#
loop_
_entity_poly.entity_id
_entity_poly.type
_entity_poly.pdbx_seq_one_letter_code
_entity_poly.pdbx_strand_id
1 'polypeptide(L)'
;MTLHFMRGDEKVPRGDDNWYKHCGITFKKLIKENILGEGEALELLIEHIVDMLLFDEKVELLNSIYSANVDVLDDFEMTIKKYLDTKMIETRNVSAIILYTSVEKQIMIYADRKWKHAQPEDVIEVEAAYDSTAPVLNVSNLIGFIDYENKHKYLVFKYKYTNLKRNAGARCDEAGKDRKIKILNDIFGFEKYNKENTKGIVQAELCSLQEMMFRKYNKSKKDGKTWFFCMENAKLNNL
;
A
#
# COMPACT_ATOMS: atom_id res chain seq x y z
N MET A 1 17.53 4.69 -5.01
CA MET A 1 17.25 6.06 -4.52
C MET A 1 16.80 6.08 -3.05
N THR A 2 15.72 5.41 -2.67
CA THR A 2 15.26 5.35 -1.26
C THR A 2 16.33 4.84 -0.29
N LEU A 3 16.99 3.73 -0.64
CA LEU A 3 18.08 3.14 0.17
C LEU A 3 19.21 4.12 0.47
N HIS A 4 19.52 4.99 -0.50
CA HIS A 4 20.57 5.98 -0.39
C HIS A 4 20.25 7.02 0.69
N PHE A 5 19.03 7.57 0.67
CA PHE A 5 18.57 8.51 1.70
C PHE A 5 18.24 7.84 3.04
N MET A 6 17.93 6.54 3.03
CA MET A 6 17.71 5.76 4.25
C MET A 6 19.02 5.51 5.02
N ARG A 7 20.09 5.13 4.32
CA ARG A 7 21.38 4.75 4.92
C ARG A 7 22.40 5.90 4.98
N GLY A 8 22.30 6.88 4.10
CA GLY A 8 23.22 8.01 4.00
C GLY A 8 22.83 9.21 4.87
N ASP A 9 23.73 10.20 4.94
CA ASP A 9 23.51 11.48 5.65
C ASP A 9 23.03 12.62 4.75
N GLU A 10 22.72 12.31 3.49
CA GLU A 10 22.25 13.29 2.53
C GLU A 10 20.88 13.84 2.88
N LYS A 11 20.72 15.14 2.60
CA LYS A 11 19.45 15.84 2.71
C LYS A 11 18.85 15.97 1.33
N VAL A 12 17.54 15.79 1.25
CA VAL A 12 16.81 16.06 0.02
C VAL A 12 16.86 17.58 -0.26
N PRO A 13 17.28 18.02 -1.47
CA PRO A 13 17.35 19.44 -1.80
C PRO A 13 16.01 20.15 -1.63
N ARG A 14 16.04 21.45 -1.30
CA ARG A 14 14.82 22.25 -1.16
C ARG A 14 14.09 22.32 -2.50
N GLY A 15 12.79 22.01 -2.49
CA GLY A 15 11.93 22.04 -3.69
C GLY A 15 11.92 20.73 -4.47
N ASP A 16 12.65 19.70 -4.02
CA ASP A 16 12.52 18.35 -4.56
C ASP A 16 11.33 17.66 -3.90
N ASP A 17 10.36 17.23 -4.71
CA ASP A 17 9.11 16.58 -4.26
C ASP A 17 9.11 15.06 -4.52
N ASN A 18 10.27 14.46 -4.84
CA ASN A 18 10.36 13.04 -5.13
C ASN A 18 10.02 12.19 -3.89
N TRP A 19 8.89 11.48 -3.96
CA TRP A 19 8.38 10.68 -2.85
C TRP A 19 9.39 9.65 -2.33
N TYR A 20 10.14 8.99 -3.22
CA TYR A 20 11.10 7.94 -2.83
C TYR A 20 12.31 8.49 -2.07
N LYS A 21 12.77 9.70 -2.39
CA LYS A 21 13.84 10.37 -1.61
C LYS A 21 13.36 10.68 -0.20
N HIS A 22 12.18 11.28 -0.09
CA HIS A 22 11.56 11.62 1.19
C HIS A 22 11.18 10.39 2.01
N CYS A 23 10.77 9.31 1.35
CA CYS A 23 10.53 8.03 1.99
C CYS A 23 11.80 7.44 2.61
N GLY A 24 12.97 7.63 1.98
CA GLY A 24 14.24 7.26 2.58
C GLY A 24 14.49 8.00 3.90
N ILE A 25 14.21 9.31 3.94
CA ILE A 25 14.29 10.11 5.17
C ILE A 25 13.30 9.62 6.24
N THR A 26 12.05 9.32 5.85
CA THR A 26 11.04 8.71 6.71
C THR A 26 11.54 7.42 7.35
N PHE A 27 12.08 6.49 6.55
CA PHE A 27 12.60 5.23 7.09
C PHE A 27 13.79 5.44 8.01
N LYS A 28 14.76 6.29 7.63
CA LYS A 28 15.89 6.64 8.49
C LYS A 28 15.43 7.09 9.86
N LYS A 29 14.41 7.96 9.91
CA LYS A 29 13.81 8.45 11.16
C LYS A 29 13.13 7.33 11.95
N LEU A 30 12.26 6.55 11.30
CA LEU A 30 11.52 5.47 11.97
C LEU A 30 12.45 4.38 12.51
N ILE A 31 13.53 4.06 11.80
CA ILE A 31 14.56 3.11 12.24
C ILE A 31 15.31 3.68 13.45
N LYS A 32 15.76 4.94 13.38
CA LYS A 32 16.46 5.60 14.49
C LYS A 32 15.60 5.68 15.76
N GLU A 33 14.29 5.81 15.62
CA GLU A 33 13.33 5.82 16.73
C GLU A 33 12.95 4.40 17.20
N ASN A 34 13.55 3.33 16.66
CA ASN A 34 13.20 1.93 16.91
C ASN A 34 11.72 1.61 16.64
N ILE A 35 11.10 2.37 15.73
CA ILE A 35 9.73 2.11 15.27
C ILE A 35 9.74 1.05 14.18
N LEU A 36 10.69 1.07 13.24
CA LEU A 36 10.83 0.07 12.18
C LEU A 36 12.20 -0.62 12.26
N GLY A 37 12.24 -1.91 11.91
CA GLY A 37 13.48 -2.56 11.49
C GLY A 37 13.83 -2.21 10.05
N GLU A 38 15.10 -2.35 9.66
CA GLU A 38 15.51 -2.07 8.26
C GLU A 38 14.82 -3.02 7.28
N GLY A 39 14.78 -4.33 7.57
CA GLY A 39 14.05 -5.29 6.73
C GLY A 39 12.57 -4.95 6.59
N GLU A 40 11.91 -4.56 7.69
CA GLU A 40 10.50 -4.12 7.67
C GLU A 40 10.31 -2.88 6.80
N ALA A 41 11.22 -1.90 6.87
CA ALA A 41 11.18 -0.72 6.02
C ALA A 41 11.30 -1.06 4.53
N LEU A 42 12.16 -2.01 4.17
CA LEU A 42 12.31 -2.49 2.79
C LEU A 42 11.06 -3.21 2.30
N GLU A 43 10.48 -4.07 3.13
CA GLU A 43 9.22 -4.74 2.81
C GLU A 43 8.11 -3.72 2.57
N LEU A 44 7.94 -2.73 3.46
CA LEU A 44 6.93 -1.68 3.30
C LEU A 44 7.13 -0.84 2.04
N LEU A 45 8.38 -0.59 1.65
CA LEU A 45 8.70 0.10 0.39
C LEU A 45 8.27 -0.73 -0.81
N ILE A 46 8.54 -2.04 -0.81
CA ILE A 46 8.17 -2.95 -1.89
C ILE A 46 6.65 -3.06 -1.99
N GLU A 47 5.96 -3.21 -0.86
CA GLU A 47 4.50 -3.21 -0.80
C GLU A 47 3.92 -1.91 -1.39
N HIS A 48 4.50 -0.75 -1.08
CA HIS A 48 4.12 0.52 -1.69
C HIS A 48 4.31 0.52 -3.21
N ILE A 49 5.49 0.12 -3.70
CA ILE A 49 5.80 0.10 -5.13
C ILE A 49 4.78 -0.77 -5.87
N VAL A 50 4.51 -1.98 -5.37
CA VAL A 50 3.55 -2.91 -5.99
C VAL A 50 2.11 -2.37 -5.93
N ASP A 51 1.71 -1.78 -4.81
CA ASP A 51 0.35 -1.24 -4.65
C ASP A 51 0.08 0.00 -5.52
N MET A 52 1.13 0.71 -5.91
CA MET A 52 1.04 1.93 -6.74
C MET A 52 1.06 1.64 -8.25
N LEU A 53 1.23 0.39 -8.67
CA LEU A 53 1.12 -0.01 -10.07
C LEU A 53 -0.33 0.02 -10.55
N LEU A 54 -0.55 0.58 -11.74
CA LEU A 54 -1.82 0.48 -12.46
C LEU A 54 -2.06 -0.95 -12.94
N PHE A 55 -3.28 -1.23 -13.38
CA PHE A 55 -3.70 -2.58 -13.78
C PHE A 55 -2.73 -3.24 -14.76
N ASP A 56 -2.44 -2.60 -15.90
CA ASP A 56 -1.58 -3.18 -16.94
C ASP A 56 -0.15 -3.42 -16.43
N GLU A 57 0.42 -2.46 -15.70
CA GLU A 57 1.76 -2.57 -15.09
C GLU A 57 1.82 -3.70 -14.06
N LYS A 58 0.74 -3.90 -13.29
CA LYS A 58 0.64 -4.96 -12.28
C LYS A 58 0.51 -6.34 -12.93
N VAL A 59 -0.22 -6.45 -14.04
CA VAL A 59 -0.29 -7.69 -14.85
C VAL A 59 1.06 -8.00 -15.50
N GLU A 60 1.79 -6.98 -15.97
CA GLU A 60 3.14 -7.15 -16.50
C GLU A 60 4.10 -7.64 -15.40
N LEU A 61 4.08 -7.03 -14.22
CA LEU A 61 4.86 -7.48 -13.07
C LEU A 61 4.53 -8.92 -12.68
N LEU A 62 3.25 -9.28 -12.59
CA LEU A 62 2.81 -10.64 -12.32
C LEU A 62 3.38 -11.62 -13.34
N ASN A 63 3.31 -11.30 -14.63
CA ASN A 63 3.87 -12.17 -15.66
C ASN A 63 5.41 -12.24 -15.57
N SER A 64 6.11 -11.17 -15.22
CA SER A 64 7.56 -11.19 -14.99
C SER A 64 7.94 -12.12 -13.83
N ILE A 65 7.29 -11.96 -12.68
CA ILE A 65 7.62 -12.69 -11.45
C ILE A 65 7.24 -14.17 -11.54
N TYR A 66 6.11 -14.51 -12.15
CA TYR A 66 5.58 -15.88 -12.18
C TYR A 66 5.97 -16.67 -13.42
N SER A 67 6.45 -16.02 -14.49
CA SER A 67 7.03 -16.75 -15.63
C SER A 67 8.47 -17.19 -15.37
N ALA A 68 9.17 -16.54 -14.44
CA ALA A 68 10.50 -16.93 -13.98
C ALA A 68 10.47 -18.20 -13.13
N ASN A 69 11.53 -19.02 -13.20
CA ASN A 69 11.72 -20.11 -12.24
C ASN A 69 12.14 -19.50 -10.89
N VAL A 70 11.65 -20.05 -9.77
CA VAL A 70 11.96 -19.54 -8.42
C VAL A 70 13.47 -19.43 -8.16
N ASP A 71 14.27 -20.35 -8.69
CA ASP A 71 15.73 -20.34 -8.55
C ASP A 71 16.43 -19.17 -9.28
N VAL A 72 15.69 -18.39 -10.06
CA VAL A 72 16.19 -17.24 -10.84
C VAL A 72 15.86 -15.91 -10.17
N LEU A 73 14.93 -15.87 -9.22
CA LEU A 73 14.50 -14.63 -8.58
C LEU A 73 15.53 -14.16 -7.55
N ASP A 74 15.88 -12.87 -7.59
CA ASP A 74 16.71 -12.25 -6.56
C ASP A 74 15.91 -11.95 -5.27
N ASP A 75 16.58 -11.49 -4.20
CA ASP A 75 15.94 -11.21 -2.91
C ASP A 75 14.80 -10.16 -3.01
N PHE A 76 14.94 -9.19 -3.92
CA PHE A 76 13.96 -8.14 -4.12
C PHE A 76 12.72 -8.70 -4.84
N GLU A 77 12.94 -9.46 -5.92
CA GLU A 77 11.89 -10.15 -6.66
C GLU A 77 11.17 -11.20 -5.81
N MET A 78 11.91 -11.95 -4.99
CA MET A 78 11.33 -12.88 -4.03
C MET A 78 10.45 -12.17 -3.00
N THR A 79 10.81 -10.95 -2.58
CA THR A 79 9.98 -10.16 -1.67
C THR A 79 8.71 -9.64 -2.36
N ILE A 80 8.81 -9.21 -3.62
CA ILE A 80 7.64 -8.89 -4.46
C ILE A 80 6.73 -10.11 -4.57
N LYS A 81 7.30 -11.27 -4.91
CA LYS A 81 6.54 -12.52 -5.06
C LYS A 81 5.78 -12.85 -3.79
N LYS A 82 6.46 -12.86 -2.63
CA LYS A 82 5.83 -13.11 -1.33
C LYS A 82 4.68 -12.16 -1.06
N TYR A 83 4.81 -10.87 -1.40
CA TYR A 83 3.72 -9.92 -1.23
C TYR A 83 2.53 -10.23 -2.15
N LEU A 84 2.78 -10.52 -3.43
CA LEU A 84 1.75 -10.90 -4.39
C LEU A 84 1.03 -12.21 -4.03
N ASP A 85 1.77 -13.21 -3.52
CA ASP A 85 1.22 -14.48 -3.04
C ASP A 85 0.15 -14.24 -1.95
N THR A 86 0.30 -13.20 -1.10
CA THR A 86 -0.71 -12.87 -0.07
C THR A 86 -2.04 -12.36 -0.65
N LYS A 87 -2.09 -12.04 -1.94
CA LYS A 87 -3.26 -11.51 -2.64
C LYS A 87 -3.97 -12.57 -3.47
N MET A 88 -3.41 -13.78 -3.54
CA MET A 88 -3.99 -14.85 -4.33
C MET A 88 -5.19 -15.48 -3.63
N ILE A 89 -6.11 -15.93 -4.45
CA ILE A 89 -7.27 -16.71 -4.08
C ILE A 89 -7.07 -18.07 -4.73
N GLU A 90 -6.83 -19.07 -3.90
CA GLU A 90 -6.70 -20.45 -4.33
C GLU A 90 -8.06 -21.12 -4.27
N THR A 91 -8.49 -21.69 -5.40
CA THR A 91 -9.71 -22.50 -5.49
C THR A 91 -9.33 -23.97 -5.69
N ARG A 92 -10.32 -24.81 -5.98
CA ARG A 92 -10.05 -26.21 -6.32
C ARG A 92 -9.31 -26.34 -7.66
N ASN A 93 -9.62 -25.48 -8.62
CA ASN A 93 -9.18 -25.63 -10.00
C ASN A 93 -8.19 -24.55 -10.44
N VAL A 94 -8.20 -23.37 -9.80
CA VAL A 94 -7.45 -22.20 -10.27
C VAL A 94 -6.79 -21.43 -9.13
N SER A 95 -5.63 -20.83 -9.44
CA SER A 95 -5.02 -19.77 -8.66
C SER A 95 -5.38 -18.44 -9.29
N ALA A 96 -6.03 -17.56 -8.54
CA ALA A 96 -6.60 -16.32 -9.04
C ALA A 96 -6.09 -15.10 -8.27
N ILE A 97 -6.17 -13.93 -8.90
CA ILE A 97 -5.99 -12.64 -8.23
C ILE A 97 -7.05 -11.66 -8.73
N ILE A 98 -7.68 -10.95 -7.81
CA ILE A 98 -8.64 -9.90 -8.13
C ILE A 98 -7.88 -8.59 -8.23
N LEU A 99 -7.94 -7.96 -9.40
CA LEU A 99 -7.36 -6.65 -9.70
C LEU A 99 -8.47 -5.68 -10.12
N TYR A 100 -8.11 -4.42 -10.27
CA TYR A 100 -9.04 -3.39 -10.72
C TYR A 100 -8.37 -2.43 -11.71
N THR A 101 -9.09 -2.10 -12.76
CA THR A 101 -8.85 -0.86 -13.50
C THR A 101 -9.43 0.32 -12.70
N SER A 102 -9.47 1.52 -13.28
CA SER A 102 -10.13 2.64 -12.63
C SER A 102 -11.64 2.47 -12.45
N VAL A 103 -12.26 1.55 -13.21
CA VAL A 103 -13.72 1.40 -13.28
C VAL A 103 -14.18 -0.02 -12.98
N GLU A 104 -13.42 -1.03 -13.41
CA GLU A 104 -13.90 -2.40 -13.48
C GLU A 104 -13.03 -3.34 -12.64
N LYS A 105 -13.70 -4.29 -11.99
CA LYS A 105 -13.06 -5.46 -11.38
C LYS A 105 -12.58 -6.39 -12.49
N GLN A 106 -11.35 -6.88 -12.37
CA GLN A 106 -10.75 -7.83 -13.30
C GLN A 106 -10.24 -9.03 -12.50
N ILE A 107 -10.64 -10.24 -12.87
CA ILE A 107 -10.12 -11.46 -12.26
C ILE A 107 -9.10 -12.06 -13.23
N MET A 108 -7.88 -12.27 -12.73
CA MET A 108 -6.80 -12.90 -13.48
C MET A 108 -6.58 -14.31 -12.94
N ILE A 109 -6.43 -15.28 -13.84
CA ILE A 109 -6.13 -16.68 -13.55
C ILE A 109 -4.71 -16.99 -13.97
N TYR A 110 -3.99 -17.69 -13.12
CA TYR A 110 -2.67 -18.22 -13.44
C TYR A 110 -2.78 -19.57 -14.14
N ALA A 111 -2.45 -19.61 -15.43
CA ALA A 111 -2.47 -20.82 -16.25
C ALA A 111 -1.36 -20.76 -17.31
N ASP A 112 -0.75 -21.91 -17.63
CA ASP A 112 0.36 -22.01 -18.59
C ASP A 112 1.52 -21.04 -18.30
N ARG A 113 1.85 -20.88 -17.01
CA ARG A 113 2.88 -19.95 -16.51
C ARG A 113 2.65 -18.49 -16.86
N LYS A 114 1.39 -18.08 -17.06
CA LYS A 114 1.00 -16.70 -17.33
C LYS A 114 -0.31 -16.35 -16.64
N TRP A 115 -0.45 -15.07 -16.29
CA TRP A 115 -1.69 -14.49 -15.81
C TRP A 115 -2.53 -14.05 -17.01
N LYS A 116 -3.75 -14.57 -17.09
CA LYS A 116 -4.72 -14.32 -18.19
C LYS A 116 -6.07 -13.94 -17.59
N HIS A 117 -6.93 -13.29 -18.37
CA HIS A 117 -8.29 -12.97 -17.92
C HIS A 117 -9.09 -14.26 -17.65
N ALA A 118 -9.82 -14.25 -16.53
CA ALA A 118 -10.75 -15.30 -16.15
C ALA A 118 -11.87 -15.49 -17.19
N GLN A 119 -12.25 -16.74 -17.44
CA GLN A 119 -13.49 -17.06 -18.16
C GLN A 119 -14.70 -16.93 -17.23
N PRO A 120 -15.93 -16.86 -17.77
CA PRO A 120 -17.13 -16.71 -16.94
C PRO A 120 -17.27 -17.75 -15.82
N GLU A 121 -16.87 -18.99 -16.08
CA GLU A 121 -16.90 -20.08 -15.09
C GLU A 121 -15.87 -19.86 -13.97
N ASP A 122 -14.66 -19.42 -14.32
CA ASP A 122 -13.61 -19.09 -13.35
C ASP A 122 -14.05 -17.95 -12.43
N VAL A 123 -14.71 -16.92 -12.98
CA VAL A 123 -15.22 -15.78 -12.21
C VAL A 123 -16.17 -16.25 -11.10
N ILE A 124 -17.13 -17.11 -11.45
CA ILE A 124 -18.10 -17.64 -10.48
C ILE A 124 -17.38 -18.44 -9.38
N GLU A 125 -16.43 -19.30 -9.76
CA GLU A 125 -15.67 -20.11 -8.80
C GLU A 125 -14.85 -19.23 -7.83
N VAL A 126 -14.13 -18.24 -8.36
CA VAL A 126 -13.26 -17.35 -7.58
C VAL A 126 -14.07 -16.44 -6.67
N GLU A 127 -15.18 -15.88 -7.14
CA GLU A 127 -16.05 -15.04 -6.31
C GLU A 127 -16.66 -15.84 -5.16
N ALA A 128 -17.14 -17.06 -5.42
CA ALA A 128 -17.63 -17.94 -4.37
C ALA A 128 -16.54 -18.29 -3.33
N ALA A 129 -15.32 -18.57 -3.79
CA ALA A 129 -14.18 -18.83 -2.91
C ALA A 129 -13.83 -17.61 -2.06
N TYR A 130 -13.79 -16.42 -2.66
CA TYR A 130 -13.55 -15.16 -1.96
C TYR A 130 -14.62 -14.90 -0.91
N ASP A 131 -15.90 -14.95 -1.27
CA ASP A 131 -17.00 -14.65 -0.36
C ASP A 131 -17.06 -15.62 0.83
N SER A 132 -16.69 -16.88 0.61
CA SER A 132 -16.63 -17.90 1.67
C SER A 132 -15.48 -17.71 2.66
N THR A 133 -14.41 -17.03 2.23
CA THR A 133 -13.17 -16.84 3.01
C THR A 133 -12.94 -15.38 3.43
N ALA A 134 -13.77 -14.46 2.93
CA ALA A 134 -13.63 -13.03 3.17
C ALA A 134 -13.66 -12.73 4.68
N PRO A 135 -12.60 -12.12 5.24
CA PRO A 135 -12.54 -11.85 6.66
C PRO A 135 -13.57 -10.79 7.04
N VAL A 136 -14.26 -10.99 8.17
CA VAL A 136 -15.05 -9.93 8.81
C VAL A 136 -14.07 -8.83 9.23
N LEU A 137 -14.16 -7.67 8.57
CA LEU A 137 -13.23 -6.58 8.80
C LEU A 137 -13.52 -5.85 10.12
N ASN A 138 -12.58 -5.94 11.06
CA ASN A 138 -12.49 -5.04 12.19
C ASN A 138 -11.58 -3.85 11.80
N VAL A 139 -12.17 -2.70 11.48
CA VAL A 139 -11.45 -1.56 10.89
C VAL A 139 -11.12 -0.51 11.96
N SER A 140 -9.95 0.13 11.84
CA SER A 140 -9.59 1.29 12.68
C SER A 140 -10.54 2.48 12.46
N ASN A 141 -10.62 3.38 13.44
CA ASN A 141 -11.39 4.62 13.34
C ASN A 141 -10.81 5.57 12.29
N LEU A 142 -9.53 5.43 12.00
CA LEU A 142 -8.79 6.17 10.99
C LEU A 142 -7.99 5.15 10.18
N ILE A 143 -8.16 5.17 8.86
CA ILE A 143 -7.50 4.25 7.94
C ILE A 143 -6.79 4.98 6.82
N GLY A 144 -5.71 4.38 6.33
CA GLY A 144 -5.02 4.76 5.11
C GLY A 144 -5.39 3.79 3.98
N PHE A 145 -5.41 4.26 2.74
CA PHE A 145 -5.68 3.40 1.59
C PHE A 145 -5.13 4.00 0.30
N ILE A 146 -4.89 3.14 -0.70
CA ILE A 146 -4.57 3.54 -2.06
C ILE A 146 -5.84 3.56 -2.89
N ASP A 147 -6.02 4.59 -3.71
CA ASP A 147 -7.13 4.70 -4.65
C ASP A 147 -6.74 5.62 -5.81
N TYR A 148 -7.53 5.62 -6.87
CA TYR A 148 -7.35 6.57 -7.96
C TYR A 148 -7.55 8.01 -7.50
N GLU A 149 -6.78 8.93 -8.08
CA GLU A 149 -7.13 10.34 -8.04
C GLU A 149 -8.43 10.60 -8.82
N ASN A 150 -9.06 11.76 -8.60
CA ASN A 150 -10.42 12.05 -9.06
C ASN A 150 -10.63 11.97 -10.59
N LYS A 151 -9.58 12.15 -11.41
CA LYS A 151 -9.63 11.99 -12.87
C LYS A 151 -9.11 10.64 -13.35
N HIS A 152 -8.90 9.69 -12.43
CA HIS A 152 -8.50 8.31 -12.68
C HIS A 152 -7.19 8.12 -13.46
N LYS A 153 -6.27 9.09 -13.40
CA LYS A 153 -5.01 9.02 -14.17
C LYS A 153 -3.90 8.25 -13.46
N TYR A 154 -3.88 8.28 -12.14
CA TYR A 154 -2.84 7.65 -11.32
C TYR A 154 -3.39 7.33 -9.93
N LEU A 155 -2.69 6.45 -9.22
CA LEU A 155 -3.00 6.08 -7.85
C LEU A 155 -2.40 7.07 -6.86
N VAL A 156 -3.09 7.26 -5.73
CA VAL A 156 -2.69 8.16 -4.65
C VAL A 156 -2.99 7.56 -3.30
N PHE A 157 -2.19 7.94 -2.30
CA PHE A 157 -2.47 7.63 -0.90
C PHE A 157 -3.53 8.60 -0.33
N LYS A 158 -4.60 8.01 0.23
CA LYS A 158 -5.68 8.69 0.92
C LYS A 158 -5.81 8.19 2.35
N TYR A 159 -6.46 8.99 3.19
CA TYR A 159 -6.90 8.57 4.51
C TYR A 159 -8.35 8.98 4.76
N LYS A 160 -9.04 8.26 5.65
CA LYS A 160 -10.38 8.65 6.10
C LYS A 160 -10.67 8.18 7.52
N TYR A 161 -11.53 8.93 8.21
CA TYR A 161 -12.16 8.44 9.42
C TYR A 161 -13.38 7.60 9.04
N THR A 162 -13.49 6.40 9.61
CA THR A 162 -14.53 5.42 9.27
C THR A 162 -15.88 5.71 9.92
N ASN A 163 -15.90 6.53 10.96
CA ASN A 163 -17.13 6.99 11.64
C ASN A 163 -17.84 8.16 10.92
N LEU A 164 -17.22 8.75 9.89
CA LEU A 164 -17.82 9.85 9.13
C LEU A 164 -18.62 9.31 7.93
N LYS A 165 -19.93 9.64 7.89
CA LYS A 165 -20.80 9.25 6.78
C LYS A 165 -20.40 9.97 5.48
N ARG A 166 -20.49 9.25 4.34
CA ARG A 166 -20.25 9.76 2.97
C ARG A 166 -18.87 10.41 2.78
N ASN A 167 -17.84 9.79 3.35
CA ASN A 167 -16.47 10.27 3.26
C ASN A 167 -15.66 9.38 2.29
N ALA A 168 -15.41 9.88 1.08
CA ALA A 168 -14.54 9.25 0.08
C ALA A 168 -13.04 9.32 0.41
N GLY A 169 -12.70 9.93 1.56
CA GLY A 169 -11.34 10.14 2.02
C GLY A 169 -10.68 11.38 1.45
N ALA A 170 -9.56 11.74 2.06
CA ALA A 170 -8.76 12.90 1.69
C ALA A 170 -7.38 12.46 1.23
N ARG A 171 -6.91 13.08 0.16
CA ARG A 171 -5.55 12.95 -0.35
C ARG A 171 -4.55 13.59 0.60
N CYS A 172 -3.50 12.87 0.97
CA CYS A 172 -2.46 13.47 1.81
C CYS A 172 -1.72 14.59 1.07
N ASP A 173 -1.43 14.40 -0.21
CA ASP A 173 -0.70 15.34 -1.06
C ASP A 173 -1.49 16.62 -1.41
N GLU A 174 -2.74 16.75 -0.98
CA GLU A 174 -3.53 17.98 -1.11
C GLU A 174 -3.79 18.66 0.25
N ALA A 175 -3.56 17.96 1.37
CA ALA A 175 -3.85 18.48 2.71
C ALA A 175 -2.87 19.57 3.16
N GLY A 176 -3.31 20.55 3.95
CA GLY A 176 -2.40 21.49 4.62
C GLY A 176 -1.52 20.84 5.69
N LYS A 177 -0.37 21.45 6.03
CA LYS A 177 0.58 20.90 7.03
C LYS A 177 -0.06 20.63 8.40
N ASP A 178 -0.85 21.57 8.91
CA ASP A 178 -1.53 21.42 10.21
C ASP A 178 -2.46 20.21 10.22
N ARG A 179 -3.16 19.94 9.10
CA ARG A 179 -3.99 18.75 8.96
C ARG A 179 -3.16 17.47 8.94
N LYS A 180 -2.03 17.45 8.23
CA LYS A 180 -1.14 16.28 8.21
C LYS A 180 -0.58 15.94 9.58
N ILE A 181 -0.18 16.95 10.35
CA ILE A 181 0.30 16.77 11.73
C ILE A 181 -0.80 16.19 12.60
N LYS A 182 -2.03 16.71 12.49
CA LYS A 182 -3.19 16.15 13.20
C LYS A 182 -3.38 14.66 12.88
N ILE A 183 -3.40 14.29 11.60
CA ILE A 183 -3.57 12.90 11.17
C ILE A 183 -2.45 12.01 11.71
N LEU A 184 -1.20 12.47 11.72
CA LEU A 184 -0.11 11.74 12.35
C LEU A 184 -0.37 11.50 13.84
N ASN A 185 -0.72 12.53 14.60
CA ASN A 185 -1.01 12.38 16.02
C ASN A 185 -2.19 11.43 16.27
N ASP A 186 -3.22 11.48 15.43
CA ASP A 186 -4.36 10.56 15.51
C ASP A 186 -3.95 9.11 15.22
N ILE A 187 -3.00 8.87 14.30
CA ILE A 187 -2.40 7.54 14.05
C ILE A 187 -1.65 7.07 15.30
N PHE A 188 -0.83 7.92 15.92
CA PHE A 188 -0.08 7.58 17.12
C PHE A 188 -0.96 7.43 18.36
N GLY A 189 -2.11 8.10 18.42
CA GLY A 189 -3.01 8.14 19.57
C GLY A 189 -2.59 9.14 20.65
N PHE A 190 -1.57 9.94 20.40
CA PHE A 190 -1.06 10.99 21.29
C PHE A 190 -0.34 12.08 20.48
N GLU A 191 -0.07 13.23 21.08
CA GLU A 191 0.66 14.33 20.43
C GLU A 191 2.16 13.99 20.33
N LYS A 192 2.56 13.39 19.20
CA LYS A 192 3.96 13.13 18.86
C LYS A 192 4.58 14.25 18.03
N TYR A 193 3.77 14.89 17.19
CA TYR A 193 4.18 15.90 16.22
C TYR A 193 3.48 17.23 16.46
N ASN A 194 4.23 18.32 16.34
CA ASN A 194 3.74 19.70 16.48
C ASN A 194 4.50 20.64 15.52
N LYS A 195 4.16 21.93 15.54
CA LYS A 195 4.77 22.93 14.63
C LYS A 195 6.28 23.04 14.81
N GLU A 196 6.78 22.87 16.04
CA GLU A 196 8.20 23.00 16.36
C GLU A 196 9.00 21.80 15.84
N ASN A 197 8.60 20.57 16.18
CA ASN A 197 9.35 19.38 15.82
C ASN A 197 9.12 18.90 14.37
N THR A 198 8.18 19.54 13.65
CA THR A 198 8.00 19.36 12.21
C THR A 198 8.52 20.51 11.37
N LYS A 199 9.20 21.50 11.98
CA LYS A 199 9.81 22.61 11.24
C LYS A 199 10.80 22.07 10.19
N GLY A 200 10.67 22.53 8.95
CA GLY A 200 11.50 22.07 7.83
C GLY A 200 11.08 20.74 7.19
N ILE A 201 10.19 19.95 7.82
CA ILE A 201 9.62 18.75 7.20
C ILE A 201 8.67 19.16 6.08
N VAL A 202 8.91 18.61 4.88
CA VAL A 202 8.13 18.88 3.67
C VAL A 202 6.91 17.97 3.55
N GLN A 203 6.05 18.28 2.59
CA GLN A 203 4.80 17.59 2.36
C GLN A 203 4.96 16.10 2.02
N ALA A 204 5.89 15.77 1.12
CA ALA A 204 6.13 14.39 0.70
C ALA A 204 6.61 13.52 1.88
N GLU A 205 7.50 14.03 2.74
CA GLU A 205 7.97 13.32 3.94
C GLU A 205 6.82 13.07 4.92
N LEU A 206 5.96 14.06 5.19
CA LEU A 206 4.78 13.86 6.06
C LEU A 206 3.81 12.83 5.50
N CYS A 207 3.59 12.80 4.18
CA CYS A 207 2.70 11.81 3.56
C CYS A 207 3.30 10.40 3.57
N SER A 208 4.58 10.28 3.24
CA SER A 208 5.30 9.02 3.39
C SER A 208 5.22 8.49 4.82
N LEU A 209 5.46 9.36 5.81
CA LEU A 209 5.37 8.98 7.22
C LEU A 209 3.97 8.48 7.61
N GLN A 210 2.90 9.15 7.17
CA GLN A 210 1.54 8.68 7.42
C GLN A 210 1.30 7.30 6.81
N GLU A 211 1.59 7.14 5.53
CA GLU A 211 1.38 5.88 4.82
C GLU A 211 2.15 4.73 5.47
N MET A 212 3.46 4.91 5.74
CA MET A 212 4.29 3.88 6.34
C MET A 212 3.80 3.47 7.72
N MET A 213 3.26 4.40 8.52
CA MET A 213 2.67 4.07 9.82
C MET A 213 1.37 3.28 9.69
N PHE A 214 0.49 3.60 8.73
CA PHE A 214 -0.70 2.79 8.47
C PHE A 214 -0.33 1.37 8.04
N ARG A 215 0.61 1.22 7.10
CA ARG A 215 1.07 -0.09 6.63
C ARG A 215 1.71 -0.89 7.78
N LYS A 216 2.57 -0.26 8.57
CA LYS A 216 3.17 -0.87 9.77
C LYS A 216 2.11 -1.42 10.71
N TYR A 217 1.15 -0.59 11.12
CA TYR A 217 0.11 -1.00 12.06
C TYR A 217 -0.83 -2.07 11.50
N ASN A 218 -1.04 -2.07 10.19
CA ASN A 218 -1.77 -3.12 9.51
C ASN A 218 -1.01 -4.45 9.60
N LYS A 219 0.29 -4.43 9.28
CA LYS A 219 1.16 -5.61 9.31
C LYS A 219 1.32 -6.17 10.72
N SER A 220 1.48 -5.31 11.72
CA SER A 220 1.55 -5.70 13.12
C SER A 220 0.20 -6.05 13.74
N LYS A 221 -0.90 -6.00 12.97
CA LYS A 221 -2.28 -6.16 13.44
C LYS A 221 -2.58 -5.37 14.71
N LYS A 222 -2.14 -4.11 14.75
CA LYS A 222 -2.27 -3.25 15.95
C LYS A 222 -3.73 -3.20 16.40
N ASP A 223 -3.95 -3.51 17.67
CA ASP A 223 -5.27 -3.59 18.33
C ASP A 223 -6.24 -4.59 17.67
N GLY A 224 -5.72 -5.55 16.90
CA GLY A 224 -6.54 -6.50 16.13
C GLY A 224 -7.36 -5.85 15.01
N LYS A 225 -6.93 -4.67 14.52
CA LYS A 225 -7.65 -3.89 13.51
C LYS A 225 -6.91 -3.82 12.18
N THR A 226 -7.69 -3.58 11.12
CA THR A 226 -7.19 -3.22 9.79
C THR A 226 -6.95 -1.71 9.74
N TRP A 227 -5.72 -1.33 9.42
CA TRP A 227 -5.28 0.07 9.38
C TRP A 227 -5.02 0.56 7.95
N PHE A 228 -4.76 -0.36 7.03
CA PHE A 228 -4.36 -0.03 5.67
C PHE A 228 -5.04 -0.93 4.63
N PHE A 229 -5.40 -0.35 3.49
CA PHE A 229 -5.97 -1.06 2.34
C PHE A 229 -5.18 -0.72 1.07
N CYS A 230 -4.68 -1.74 0.38
CA CYS A 230 -4.29 -1.59 -1.02
C CYS A 230 -5.54 -1.29 -1.87
N MET A 231 -5.33 -0.87 -3.12
CA MET A 231 -6.43 -0.41 -3.98
C MET A 231 -7.50 -1.50 -4.18
N GLU A 232 -7.09 -2.73 -4.45
CA GLU A 232 -8.00 -3.86 -4.64
C GLU A 232 -8.85 -4.12 -3.40
N ASN A 233 -8.22 -4.17 -2.23
CA ASN A 233 -8.93 -4.38 -0.97
C ASN A 233 -9.84 -3.20 -0.63
N ALA A 234 -9.46 -1.97 -0.98
CA ALA A 234 -10.30 -0.80 -0.77
C ALA A 234 -11.59 -0.88 -1.62
N LYS A 235 -11.46 -1.25 -2.90
CA LYS A 235 -12.60 -1.43 -3.81
C LYS A 235 -13.50 -2.59 -3.39
N LEU A 236 -12.93 -3.74 -3.04
CA LEU A 236 -13.69 -4.90 -2.55
C LEU A 236 -14.53 -4.59 -1.31
N ASN A 237 -14.07 -3.65 -0.48
CA ASN A 237 -14.74 -3.25 0.76
C ASN A 237 -15.51 -1.93 0.64
N ASN A 238 -15.75 -1.44 -0.59
CA ASN A 238 -16.49 -0.23 -0.88
C ASN A 238 -16.02 1.00 -0.08
N LEU A 239 -14.70 1.16 0.04
CA LEU A 239 -14.08 2.30 0.72
C LEU A 239 -13.99 3.55 -0.17
#